data_AF-A0A1Y3N176-F1
#
_entry.id   AF-A0A1Y3N176-F1
#
_cell.length_a   1.000
_cell.length_b   1.000
_cell.length_c   1.000
_cell.angle_alpha   90.00
_cell.angle_beta   90.00
_cell.angle_gamma   90.00
#
_symmetry.space_group_name_H-M   'P 1'
#
loop_
_entity.id
_entity.type
_entity.pdbx_description
1 polymer ?
#
loop_
_entity_poly.entity_id
_entity_poly.type
_entity_poly.pdbx_seq_one_letter_code
_entity_poly.pdbx_strand_id
1 'polypeptide(L)'
;NPGTYSLNIHLVSFGKYVYFQDSYINIEFNILKCYESYLNQDKYNINLKACPACVVGKCVNDDTCDCQNTKFKENFVMNGFSLIYGSLLVKTYHVEKKINSNEEEFMNCKLPDTEIISNILNLTIVLVNSILTYDVRNVKKNFKENMAMPVYVYLVVNCLILITNQEKEMSLLVKDFILIIGSMISSFALLYWLYIDKFITLFFRIKTEKIRSERSLRRRSSSLNTSDQNLRRSSSANQSLKSLNRRSMFMSQAPAALNQTPIKITE
;
A
#
# COMPACT_ATOMS: atom_id res chain seq x y z
N ASN A 1 6.12 -21.79 35.70
CA ASN A 1 7.18 -21.25 36.59
C ASN A 1 7.23 -19.75 36.42
N PRO A 2 6.87 -18.97 37.44
CA PRO A 2 7.01 -17.52 37.39
C PRO A 2 8.48 -17.12 37.45
N GLY A 3 8.86 -16.07 36.75
CA GLY A 3 10.23 -15.57 36.70
C GLY A 3 10.53 -14.78 35.42
N THR A 4 11.71 -14.17 35.39
CA THR A 4 12.23 -13.47 34.21
C THR A 4 12.99 -14.46 33.34
N TYR A 5 12.64 -14.49 32.05
CA TYR A 5 13.26 -15.33 31.04
C TYR A 5 13.83 -14.46 29.92
N SER A 6 14.96 -14.88 29.36
CA SER A 6 15.60 -14.24 28.21
C SER A 6 15.55 -15.18 27.01
N LEU A 7 14.89 -14.78 25.93
CA LEU A 7 14.94 -15.47 24.65
C LEU A 7 16.04 -14.83 23.79
N ASN A 8 17.12 -15.57 23.60
CA ASN A 8 18.20 -15.20 22.70
C ASN A 8 17.96 -15.83 21.33
N ILE A 9 17.60 -15.02 20.34
CA ILE A 9 17.42 -15.46 18.95
C ILE A 9 18.69 -15.07 18.20
N HIS A 10 19.36 -16.06 17.62
CA HIS A 10 20.56 -15.87 16.82
C HIS A 10 20.27 -16.11 15.34
N LEU A 11 20.62 -15.17 14.46
CA LEU A 11 20.48 -15.35 13.03
C LEU A 11 21.65 -16.20 12.50
N VAL A 12 21.35 -17.42 12.06
CA VAL A 12 22.38 -18.41 11.64
C VAL A 12 22.78 -18.24 10.16
N SER A 13 21.92 -17.63 9.33
CA SER A 13 22.18 -17.46 7.89
C SER A 13 21.66 -16.13 7.35
N PHE A 14 22.47 -15.49 6.50
CA PHE A 14 22.23 -14.15 5.93
C PHE A 14 21.93 -14.20 4.42
N GLY A 15 21.94 -15.39 3.81
CA GLY A 15 21.73 -15.56 2.37
C GLY A 15 22.74 -14.76 1.54
N LYS A 16 22.24 -13.87 0.66
CA LYS A 16 23.06 -13.03 -0.24
C LYS A 16 23.53 -11.70 0.38
N TYR A 17 23.22 -11.45 1.65
CA TYR A 17 23.51 -10.18 2.32
C TYR A 17 24.81 -10.24 3.15
N VAL A 18 25.39 -9.07 3.43
CA VAL A 18 26.64 -8.94 4.22
C VAL A 18 26.36 -9.26 5.68
N TYR A 19 27.29 -9.97 6.32
CA TYR A 19 27.24 -10.34 7.73
C TYR A 19 27.24 -9.10 8.64
N PHE A 20 26.43 -9.12 9.70
CA PHE A 20 26.41 -8.11 10.76
C PHE A 20 27.03 -8.70 12.02
N GLN A 21 27.92 -7.96 12.69
CA GLN A 21 28.65 -8.46 13.87
C GLN A 21 27.77 -8.71 15.10
N ASP A 22 26.56 -8.13 15.14
CA ASP A 22 25.60 -8.28 16.25
C ASP A 22 24.28 -8.90 15.76
N SER A 23 24.34 -10.17 15.33
CA SER A 23 23.19 -10.88 14.78
C SER A 23 22.37 -11.66 15.81
N TYR A 24 22.23 -11.10 17.01
CA TYR A 24 21.38 -11.66 18.05
C TYR A 24 20.39 -10.61 18.55
N ILE A 25 19.18 -11.05 18.85
CA ILE A 25 18.18 -10.26 19.55
C ILE A 25 17.87 -10.97 20.86
N ASN A 26 18.02 -10.25 21.97
CA ASN A 26 17.63 -10.73 23.29
C ASN A 26 16.27 -10.12 23.63
N ILE A 27 15.28 -10.97 23.86
CA ILE A 27 13.94 -10.57 24.27
C ILE A 27 13.74 -11.04 25.70
N GLU A 28 13.71 -10.10 26.63
CA GLU A 28 13.39 -10.38 28.02
C GLU A 28 11.88 -10.34 28.21
N PHE A 29 11.32 -11.38 28.83
CA PHE A 29 9.92 -11.42 29.20
C PHE A 29 9.77 -11.98 30.61
N ASN A 30 8.78 -11.46 31.33
CA ASN A 30 8.48 -11.84 32.70
C ASN A 30 7.22 -12.70 32.73
N ILE A 31 7.36 -13.95 33.16
CA ILE A 31 6.22 -14.83 33.42
C ILE A 31 5.72 -14.52 34.83
N LEU A 32 4.56 -13.89 34.92
CA LEU A 32 3.92 -13.58 36.20
C LEU A 32 3.38 -14.86 36.87
N LYS A 33 3.29 -14.87 38.19
CA LYS A 33 2.67 -15.97 38.96
C LYS A 33 1.17 -15.98 38.71
N CYS A 34 0.65 -17.11 38.22
CA CYS A 34 -0.79 -17.34 38.16
C CYS A 34 -1.37 -17.48 39.58
N TYR A 35 -2.51 -16.85 39.84
CA TYR A 35 -3.27 -17.05 41.08
C TYR A 35 -3.82 -18.48 41.14
N GLU A 36 -3.88 -19.09 42.33
CA GLU A 36 -4.19 -20.53 42.50
C GLU A 36 -5.62 -20.94 42.12
N SER A 37 -6.47 -19.98 41.75
CA SER A 37 -7.85 -20.22 41.33
C SER A 37 -8.01 -20.74 39.90
N TYR A 38 -6.94 -20.85 39.11
CA TYR A 38 -7.03 -21.26 37.70
C TYR A 38 -6.73 -22.76 37.51
N LEU A 39 -7.58 -23.43 36.74
CA LEU A 39 -7.44 -24.84 36.40
C LEU A 39 -6.27 -24.98 35.40
N ASN A 40 -5.19 -25.61 35.87
CA ASN A 40 -3.96 -25.74 35.10
C ASN A 40 -3.97 -27.03 34.29
N GLN A 41 -4.18 -26.94 32.98
CA GLN A 41 -4.07 -28.09 32.07
C GLN A 41 -2.82 -27.96 31.18
N ASP A 42 -2.09 -29.06 31.00
CA ASP A 42 -0.97 -29.15 30.04
C ASP A 42 -1.50 -29.73 28.72
N LYS A 43 -2.15 -28.88 27.92
CA LYS A 43 -2.84 -29.27 26.67
C LYS A 43 -1.91 -29.94 25.66
N TYR A 44 -0.65 -29.53 25.63
CA TYR A 44 0.32 -29.95 24.61
C TYR A 44 1.35 -30.95 25.13
N ASN A 45 1.26 -31.36 26.41
CA ASN A 45 2.21 -32.27 27.05
C ASN A 45 3.69 -31.81 26.92
N ILE A 46 3.89 -30.49 26.87
CA ILE A 46 5.21 -29.84 26.82
C ILE A 46 5.51 -29.10 28.12
N ASN A 47 4.75 -29.37 29.18
CA ASN A 47 4.83 -28.69 30.48
C ASN A 47 4.57 -27.17 30.38
N LEU A 48 3.86 -26.72 29.34
CA LEU A 48 3.45 -25.32 29.17
C LEU A 48 1.95 -25.21 29.41
N LYS A 49 1.62 -24.61 30.55
CA LYS A 49 0.25 -24.23 30.91
C LYS A 49 -0.08 -22.94 30.19
N ALA A 50 -1.05 -22.98 29.27
CA ALA A 50 -1.54 -21.80 28.58
C ALA A 50 -3.00 -21.54 28.96
N CYS A 51 -3.33 -20.28 29.26
CA CYS A 51 -4.68 -19.76 29.08
C CYS A 51 -4.62 -18.91 27.82
N PRO A 52 -5.51 -19.08 26.84
CA PRO A 52 -5.60 -18.13 25.74
C PRO A 52 -5.88 -16.73 26.30
N ALA A 53 -5.35 -15.71 25.64
CA ALA A 53 -5.48 -14.33 26.08
C ALA A 53 -6.95 -13.88 26.00
N CYS A 54 -7.65 -13.87 27.13
CA CYS A 54 -8.93 -13.18 27.26
C CYS A 54 -8.68 -11.66 27.16
N VAL A 55 -9.05 -11.04 26.04
CA VAL A 55 -8.89 -9.59 25.84
C VAL A 55 -9.70 -8.80 26.88
N VAL A 56 -10.86 -9.33 27.27
CA VAL A 56 -11.76 -8.78 28.29
C VAL A 56 -12.41 -9.96 29.03
N GLY A 57 -12.10 -10.17 30.31
CA GLY A 57 -12.66 -11.27 31.12
C GLY A 57 -11.66 -11.96 32.03
N LYS A 58 -12.15 -12.89 32.86
CA LYS A 58 -11.32 -13.82 33.62
C LYS A 58 -11.29 -15.16 32.88
N CYS A 59 -10.11 -15.70 32.56
CA CYS A 59 -10.00 -17.04 31.99
C CYS A 59 -10.48 -18.07 33.04
N VAL A 60 -11.51 -18.85 32.73
CA VAL A 60 -12.04 -19.89 33.66
C VAL A 60 -11.63 -21.29 33.25
N ASN A 61 -11.44 -21.51 31.95
CA ASN A 61 -11.00 -22.77 31.39
C ASN A 61 -10.24 -22.55 30.08
N ASP A 62 -9.63 -23.59 29.55
CA ASP A 62 -9.01 -23.58 28.23
C ASP A 62 -10.05 -23.13 27.19
N ASP A 63 -9.74 -22.07 26.45
CA ASP A 63 -10.64 -21.39 25.50
C ASP A 63 -11.94 -20.79 26.08
N THR A 64 -12.11 -20.71 27.41
CA THR A 64 -13.32 -20.14 28.04
C THR A 64 -13.02 -18.94 28.94
N CYS A 65 -13.60 -17.79 28.61
CA CYS A 65 -13.53 -16.55 29.40
C CYS A 65 -14.84 -16.27 30.14
N ASP A 66 -14.78 -16.02 31.45
CA ASP A 66 -15.86 -15.45 32.25
C ASP A 66 -15.83 -13.93 32.14
N CYS A 67 -16.85 -13.40 31.46
CA CYS A 67 -17.03 -11.96 31.24
C CYS A 67 -18.04 -11.33 32.22
N GLN A 68 -18.62 -12.08 33.17
CA GLN A 68 -19.74 -11.62 34.00
C GLN A 68 -19.42 -10.39 34.86
N ASN A 69 -18.15 -10.24 35.27
CA ASN A 69 -17.70 -9.13 36.12
C ASN A 69 -16.98 -8.01 35.36
N THR A 70 -16.94 -8.09 34.03
CA THR A 70 -16.33 -7.03 33.25
C THR A 70 -17.27 -5.83 33.19
N LYS A 71 -16.79 -4.65 33.61
CA LYS A 71 -17.53 -3.38 33.56
C LYS A 71 -17.79 -2.88 32.14
N PHE A 72 -17.79 -3.75 31.14
CA PHE A 72 -18.06 -3.42 29.74
C PHE A 72 -19.56 -3.14 29.47
N LYS A 73 -20.18 -2.39 30.39
CA LYS A 73 -21.55 -1.89 30.31
C LYS A 73 -21.62 -0.37 30.13
N GLU A 74 -20.51 0.36 30.07
CA GLU A 74 -20.54 1.83 30.08
C GLU A 74 -19.83 2.49 28.89
N ASN A 75 -20.66 3.02 27.98
CA ASN A 75 -20.53 4.29 27.26
C ASN A 75 -19.14 4.71 26.77
N PHE A 76 -18.75 4.18 25.62
CA PHE A 76 -17.64 4.70 24.82
C PHE A 76 -18.14 5.89 23.97
N VAL A 77 -18.00 7.12 24.48
CA VAL A 77 -18.32 8.36 23.74
C VAL A 77 -17.10 8.82 22.97
N MET A 78 -17.05 8.51 21.67
CA MET A 78 -16.06 9.05 20.72
C MET A 78 -16.66 10.25 19.96
N ASN A 79 -15.92 11.35 19.91
CA ASN A 79 -16.36 12.66 19.42
C ASN A 79 -16.83 12.68 17.95
N GLY A 80 -17.97 13.35 17.72
CA GLY A 80 -18.31 14.08 16.49
C GLY A 80 -18.82 13.26 15.30
N PHE A 81 -17.94 12.53 14.62
CA PHE A 81 -18.29 11.76 13.41
C PHE A 81 -18.55 10.27 13.71
N SER A 82 -18.24 9.82 14.93
CA SER A 82 -18.40 8.44 15.36
C SER A 82 -19.80 8.12 15.92
N LEU A 83 -20.63 9.12 16.24
CA LEU A 83 -21.91 8.90 16.95
C LEU A 83 -22.97 8.17 16.11
N ILE A 84 -22.94 8.26 14.78
CA ILE A 84 -23.87 7.51 13.90
C ILE A 84 -23.39 6.05 13.73
N TYR A 85 -22.08 5.81 13.70
CA TYR A 85 -21.53 4.45 13.57
C TYR A 85 -21.42 3.71 14.91
N GLY A 86 -21.13 4.41 15.99
CA GLY A 86 -20.95 3.84 17.33
C GLY A 86 -22.26 3.40 17.99
N SER A 87 -23.38 4.06 17.68
CA SER A 87 -24.70 3.67 18.19
C SER A 87 -25.26 2.41 17.51
N LEU A 88 -24.78 2.06 16.31
CA LEU A 88 -25.15 0.81 15.63
C LEU A 88 -24.33 -0.42 16.09
N LEU A 89 -23.27 -0.21 16.88
CA LEU A 89 -22.24 -1.22 17.17
C LEU A 89 -22.26 -1.78 18.59
N VAL A 90 -23.29 -1.49 19.40
CA VAL A 90 -23.47 -2.19 20.68
C VAL A 90 -23.97 -3.60 20.40
N LYS A 91 -23.06 -4.49 20.01
CA LYS A 91 -23.30 -5.92 19.84
C LYS A 91 -23.52 -6.53 21.22
N THR A 92 -24.76 -6.78 21.59
CA THR A 92 -25.07 -7.64 22.74
C THR A 92 -24.90 -9.09 22.30
N TYR A 93 -23.85 -9.75 22.78
CA TYR A 93 -23.62 -11.16 22.52
C TYR A 93 -24.43 -12.01 23.49
N HIS A 94 -25.23 -12.93 22.97
CA HIS A 94 -25.82 -14.01 23.76
C HIS A 94 -24.96 -15.26 23.58
N VAL A 95 -24.45 -15.77 24.69
CA VAL A 95 -23.72 -17.04 24.71
C VAL A 95 -24.72 -18.16 24.99
N GLU A 96 -24.82 -19.13 24.08
CA GLU A 96 -25.65 -20.33 24.23
C GLU A 96 -24.72 -21.55 24.35
N LYS A 97 -24.97 -22.44 25.32
CA LYS A 97 -24.29 -23.73 25.40
C LYS A 97 -24.85 -24.67 24.34
N LYS A 98 -23.98 -25.32 23.55
CA LYS A 98 -24.36 -26.38 22.60
C LYS A 98 -23.50 -27.62 22.82
N ILE A 99 -24.05 -28.77 22.45
CA ILE A 99 -23.37 -30.06 22.51
C ILE A 99 -23.04 -30.47 21.07
N ASN A 100 -21.80 -30.86 20.81
CA ASN A 100 -21.35 -31.30 19.48
C ASN A 100 -21.75 -32.78 19.23
N SER A 101 -21.55 -33.28 18.01
CA SER A 101 -21.73 -34.70 17.68
C SER A 101 -20.86 -35.65 18.51
N ASN A 102 -19.81 -35.14 19.16
CA ASN A 102 -18.93 -35.89 20.07
C ASN A 102 -19.35 -35.78 21.54
N GLU A 103 -20.54 -35.25 21.83
CA GLU A 103 -21.04 -34.98 23.20
C GLU A 103 -20.22 -33.94 24.01
N GLU A 104 -19.34 -33.19 23.34
CA GLU A 104 -18.55 -32.13 23.97
C GLU A 104 -19.40 -30.85 24.11
N GLU A 105 -19.44 -30.26 25.30
CA GLU A 105 -20.04 -28.95 25.55
C GLU A 105 -19.14 -27.85 24.98
N PHE A 106 -19.69 -27.00 24.10
CA PHE A 106 -19.03 -25.80 23.61
C PHE A 106 -19.92 -24.58 23.76
N MET A 107 -19.30 -23.43 24.02
CA MET A 107 -19.98 -22.14 24.07
C MET A 107 -20.10 -21.60 22.65
N ASN A 108 -21.32 -21.51 22.13
CA ASN A 108 -21.57 -20.88 20.84
C ASN A 108 -22.07 -19.45 21.07
N CYS A 109 -21.36 -18.48 20.50
CA CYS A 109 -21.80 -17.09 20.48
C CYS A 109 -22.87 -16.97 19.40
N LYS A 110 -24.14 -16.83 19.79
CA LYS A 110 -25.19 -16.52 18.84
C LYS A 110 -25.11 -15.04 18.51
N LEU A 111 -24.72 -14.74 17.27
CA LEU A 111 -24.74 -13.36 16.79
C LEU A 111 -26.20 -12.91 16.64
N PRO A 112 -26.53 -11.69 17.07
CA PRO A 112 -27.89 -11.16 16.91
C PRO A 112 -28.22 -10.98 15.43
N ASP A 113 -29.50 -11.13 15.07
CA ASP A 113 -29.99 -10.95 13.69
C ASP A 113 -29.66 -9.56 13.12
N THR A 114 -29.33 -8.60 13.99
CA THR A 114 -28.83 -7.27 13.60
C THR A 114 -27.51 -7.29 12.84
N GLU A 115 -26.74 -8.39 12.89
CA GLU A 115 -25.53 -8.55 12.07
C GLU A 115 -25.84 -8.48 10.58
N ILE A 116 -26.95 -9.07 10.14
CA ILE A 116 -27.38 -9.03 8.73
C ILE A 116 -27.61 -7.58 8.31
N ILE A 117 -28.29 -6.80 9.14
CA ILE A 117 -28.57 -5.37 8.89
C ILE A 117 -27.26 -4.59 8.82
N SER A 118 -26.33 -4.82 9.75
CA SER A 118 -25.02 -4.16 9.75
C SER A 118 -24.22 -4.47 8.48
N ASN A 119 -24.27 -5.71 8.00
CA ASN A 119 -23.58 -6.11 6.78
C ASN A 119 -24.21 -5.49 5.53
N ILE A 120 -25.54 -5.40 5.47
CA ILE A 120 -26.26 -4.70 4.38
C ILE A 120 -25.90 -3.21 4.34
N LEU A 121 -25.85 -2.55 5.50
CA LEU A 121 -25.46 -1.15 5.61
C LEU A 121 -24.02 -0.92 5.14
N ASN A 122 -23.08 -1.74 5.61
CA ASN A 122 -21.68 -1.69 5.16
C ASN A 122 -21.58 -1.90 3.63
N LEU A 123 -22.29 -2.88 3.08
CA LEU A 123 -22.31 -3.11 1.64
C LEU A 123 -22.87 -1.91 0.87
N THR A 124 -23.94 -1.28 1.38
CA THR A 124 -24.55 -0.09 0.77
C THR A 124 -23.55 1.07 0.72
N ILE A 125 -22.78 1.29 1.80
CA ILE A 125 -21.73 2.31 1.84
C ILE A 125 -20.65 2.02 0.78
N VAL A 126 -20.19 0.77 0.68
CA VAL A 126 -19.19 0.37 -0.32
C VAL A 126 -19.73 0.53 -1.75
N LEU A 127 -21.02 0.25 -1.98
CA LEU A 127 -21.67 0.46 -3.27
C LEU A 127 -21.75 1.94 -3.64
N VAL A 128 -22.18 2.81 -2.72
CA VAL A 128 -22.21 4.26 -2.93
C VAL A 128 -20.81 4.80 -3.23
N ASN A 129 -19.79 4.38 -2.47
CA ASN A 129 -18.40 4.76 -2.74
C ASN A 129 -17.92 4.27 -4.11
N SER A 130 -18.35 3.08 -4.54
CA SER A 130 -18.02 2.53 -5.85
C SER A 130 -18.66 3.34 -6.99
N ILE A 131 -19.91 3.79 -6.83
CA ILE A 131 -20.60 4.66 -7.78
C ILE A 131 -19.89 6.01 -7.88
N LEU A 132 -19.62 6.66 -6.74
CA LEU A 132 -18.90 7.94 -6.71
C LEU A 132 -17.52 7.83 -7.37
N THR A 133 -16.80 6.73 -7.10
CA THR A 133 -15.49 6.48 -7.70
C THR A 133 -15.59 6.26 -9.22
N TYR A 134 -16.67 5.63 -9.68
CA TYR A 134 -16.94 5.47 -11.11
C TYR A 134 -17.23 6.82 -11.79
N ASP A 135 -18.03 7.69 -11.17
CA ASP A 135 -18.36 9.00 -11.71
C ASP A 135 -17.12 9.90 -11.87
N VAL A 136 -16.22 9.86 -10.88
CA VAL A 136 -14.95 10.60 -10.92
C VAL A 136 -14.02 10.11 -12.05
N ARG A 137 -14.15 8.85 -12.48
CA ARG A 137 -13.32 8.29 -13.57
C ARG A 137 -13.45 9.04 -14.89
N ASN A 138 -14.61 9.65 -15.14
CA ASN A 138 -14.88 10.41 -16.37
C ASN A 138 -14.39 11.87 -16.31
N VAL A 139 -14.01 12.38 -15.13
CA VAL A 139 -13.44 13.73 -14.94
C VAL A 139 -11.95 13.80 -15.36
N LYS A 140 -11.58 12.92 -16.30
CA LYS A 140 -10.22 12.50 -16.71
C LYS A 140 -9.29 13.60 -17.23
N LYS A 141 -9.76 14.84 -17.37
CA LYS A 141 -8.89 15.94 -17.83
C LYS A 141 -7.86 16.34 -16.77
N ASN A 142 -8.15 16.15 -15.48
CA ASN A 142 -7.28 16.63 -14.39
C ASN A 142 -6.71 15.53 -13.48
N PHE A 143 -7.35 14.35 -13.42
CA PHE A 143 -6.89 13.25 -12.57
C PHE A 143 -6.29 12.13 -13.41
N LYS A 144 -4.96 11.98 -13.34
CA LYS A 144 -4.21 10.93 -14.05
C LYS A 144 -4.22 9.59 -13.32
N GLU A 145 -4.74 9.54 -12.10
CA GLU A 145 -4.64 8.39 -11.21
C GLU A 145 -5.90 7.51 -11.29
N ASN A 146 -5.72 6.21 -11.48
CA ASN A 146 -6.82 5.23 -11.47
C ASN A 146 -7.15 4.79 -10.03
N MET A 147 -7.75 5.68 -9.23
CA MET A 147 -8.23 5.32 -7.88
C MET A 147 -9.41 4.33 -7.88
N ALA A 148 -10.00 4.07 -9.05
CA ALA A 148 -11.12 3.14 -9.19
C ALA A 148 -10.74 1.68 -8.93
N MET A 149 -9.50 1.28 -9.24
CA MET A 149 -9.13 -0.13 -9.20
C MET A 149 -9.12 -0.74 -7.78
N PRO A 150 -8.52 -0.08 -6.76
CA PRO A 150 -8.58 -0.56 -5.38
C PRO A 150 -10.00 -0.71 -4.85
N VAL A 151 -10.88 0.23 -5.19
CA VAL A 151 -12.28 0.22 -4.75
C VAL A 151 -13.02 -0.98 -5.33
N TYR A 152 -12.79 -1.32 -6.60
CA TYR A 152 -13.40 -2.51 -7.20
C TYR A 152 -12.89 -3.81 -6.58
N VAL A 153 -11.59 -3.94 -6.35
CA VAL A 153 -11.03 -5.14 -5.70
C VAL A 153 -11.61 -5.30 -4.30
N TYR A 154 -11.69 -4.22 -3.53
CA TYR A 154 -12.31 -4.23 -2.21
C TYR A 154 -13.79 -4.62 -2.28
N LEU A 155 -14.57 -4.07 -3.22
CA LEU A 155 -15.97 -4.42 -3.41
C LEU A 155 -16.14 -5.92 -3.70
N VAL A 156 -15.37 -6.47 -4.65
CA VAL A 156 -15.46 -7.90 -5.03
C VAL A 156 -15.11 -8.80 -3.85
N VAL A 157 -14.03 -8.50 -3.13
CA VAL A 157 -13.63 -9.27 -1.95
C VAL A 157 -14.70 -9.23 -0.85
N ASN A 158 -15.28 -8.06 -0.56
CA ASN A 158 -16.36 -7.96 0.43
C ASN A 158 -17.61 -8.73 0.00
N CYS A 159 -17.97 -8.70 -1.29
CA CYS A 159 -19.07 -9.51 -1.80
C CYS A 159 -18.81 -11.00 -1.60
N LEU A 160 -17.58 -11.48 -1.86
CA LEU A 160 -17.20 -12.87 -1.63
C LEU A 160 -17.31 -13.25 -0.14
N ILE A 161 -16.79 -12.41 0.75
CA ILE A 161 -16.87 -12.62 2.21
C ILE A 161 -18.34 -12.68 2.66
N LEU A 162 -19.20 -11.81 2.13
CA LEU A 162 -20.61 -11.77 2.47
C LEU A 162 -21.34 -13.04 2.03
N ILE A 163 -21.07 -13.52 0.81
CA ILE A 163 -21.64 -14.79 0.30
C ILE A 163 -21.20 -15.96 1.19
N THR A 164 -19.91 -16.04 1.54
CA THR A 164 -19.38 -17.15 2.36
C THR A 164 -19.91 -17.13 3.79
N ASN A 165 -20.25 -15.94 4.30
CA ASN A 165 -20.86 -15.80 5.63
C ASN A 165 -22.33 -16.23 5.65
N GLN A 166 -23.05 -16.10 4.54
CA GLN A 166 -24.46 -16.53 4.43
C GLN A 166 -24.61 -18.06 4.37
N GLU A 167 -23.59 -18.77 3.88
CA GLU A 167 -23.62 -20.22 3.79
C GLU A 167 -23.45 -20.88 5.17
N LYS A 168 -24.51 -21.54 5.64
CA LYS A 168 -24.54 -22.17 6.98
C LYS A 168 -23.76 -23.47 7.06
N GLU A 169 -23.60 -24.17 5.93
CA GLU A 169 -23.00 -25.51 5.88
C GLU A 169 -21.48 -25.49 5.73
N MET A 170 -20.87 -24.32 5.47
CA MET A 170 -19.42 -24.23 5.35
C MET A 170 -18.73 -24.44 6.70
N SER A 171 -17.66 -25.26 6.69
CA SER A 171 -16.75 -25.43 7.83
C SER A 171 -16.20 -24.08 8.29
N LEU A 172 -16.12 -23.91 9.61
CA LEU A 172 -15.55 -22.72 10.26
C LEU A 172 -14.15 -22.38 9.72
N LEU A 173 -13.32 -23.41 9.51
CA LEU A 173 -11.94 -23.26 9.01
C LEU A 173 -11.91 -22.62 7.62
N VAL A 174 -12.86 -22.98 6.74
CA VAL A 174 -12.93 -22.42 5.39
C VAL A 174 -13.35 -20.94 5.44
N LYS A 175 -14.27 -20.58 6.33
CA LYS A 175 -14.70 -19.18 6.50
C LYS A 175 -13.55 -18.31 6.97
N ASP A 176 -12.81 -18.76 7.99
CA ASP A 176 -11.64 -18.03 8.50
C ASP A 176 -10.57 -17.88 7.43
N PHE A 177 -10.32 -18.94 6.66
CA PHE A 177 -9.35 -18.90 5.56
C PHE A 177 -9.73 -17.88 4.48
N ILE A 178 -10.99 -17.85 4.04
CA ILE A 178 -11.47 -16.88 3.04
C ILE A 178 -11.38 -15.45 3.58
N LEU A 179 -11.73 -15.24 4.85
CA LEU A 179 -11.64 -13.94 5.49
C LEU A 179 -10.19 -13.43 5.53
N ILE A 180 -9.25 -14.29 5.95
CA ILE A 180 -7.82 -13.97 6.00
C ILE A 180 -7.30 -13.64 4.60
N ILE A 181 -7.55 -14.51 3.61
CA ILE A 181 -7.09 -14.28 2.23
C ILE A 181 -7.71 -13.01 1.64
N GLY A 182 -9.00 -12.80 1.82
CA GLY A 182 -9.68 -11.60 1.35
C GLY A 182 -9.05 -10.32 1.93
N SER A 183 -8.76 -10.32 3.23
CA SER A 183 -8.10 -9.19 3.89
C SER A 183 -6.67 -8.96 3.37
N MET A 184 -5.90 -10.02 3.11
CA MET A 184 -4.56 -9.93 2.55
C MET A 184 -4.58 -9.39 1.11
N ILE A 185 -5.47 -9.90 0.25
CA ILE A 185 -5.63 -9.45 -1.14
C ILE A 185 -6.02 -7.97 -1.17
N SER A 186 -6.98 -7.56 -0.34
CA SER A 186 -7.43 -6.18 -0.26
C SER A 186 -6.32 -5.23 0.18
N SER A 187 -5.52 -5.65 1.17
CA SER A 187 -4.39 -4.86 1.67
C SER A 187 -3.28 -4.74 0.63
N PHE A 188 -2.95 -5.85 -0.05
CA PHE A 188 -1.93 -5.86 -1.10
C PHE A 188 -2.34 -5.01 -2.30
N ALA A 189 -3.60 -5.12 -2.74
CA ALA A 189 -4.21 -4.28 -3.76
C ALA A 189 -4.04 -2.79 -3.43
N LEU A 190 -4.46 -2.39 -2.24
CA LEU A 190 -4.37 -1.00 -1.78
C LEU A 190 -2.92 -0.53 -1.76
N LEU A 191 -1.99 -1.34 -1.23
CA LEU A 191 -0.57 -1.01 -1.20
C LEU A 191 0.02 -0.85 -2.61
N TYR A 192 -0.32 -1.76 -3.51
CA TYR A 192 0.19 -1.78 -4.88
C TYR A 192 -0.23 -0.54 -5.66
N TRP A 193 -1.54 -0.23 -5.69
CA TRP A 193 -2.06 0.88 -6.49
C TRP A 193 -1.81 2.25 -5.87
N LEU A 194 -1.84 2.38 -4.53
CA LEU A 194 -1.59 3.69 -3.90
C LEU A 194 -0.11 4.05 -3.85
N TYR A 195 0.76 3.07 -3.60
CA TYR A 195 2.17 3.35 -3.36
C TYR A 195 3.05 2.87 -4.50
N ILE A 196 3.01 1.57 -4.83
CA ILE A 196 3.99 0.99 -5.77
C ILE A 196 3.88 1.63 -7.16
N ASP A 197 2.68 1.77 -7.71
CA ASP A 197 2.46 2.41 -9.02
C ASP A 197 2.92 3.88 -9.03
N LYS A 198 2.67 4.62 -7.94
CA LYS A 198 3.13 6.01 -7.77
C LYS A 198 4.65 6.09 -7.70
N PHE A 199 5.29 5.21 -6.94
CA PHE A 199 6.74 5.16 -6.83
C PHE A 199 7.39 4.83 -8.17
N ILE A 200 6.84 3.87 -8.93
CA ILE A 200 7.32 3.54 -10.27
C ILE A 200 7.18 4.74 -11.21
N THR A 201 6.02 5.40 -11.22
CA THR A 201 5.78 6.58 -12.05
C THR A 201 6.73 7.73 -11.71
N LEU A 202 6.96 7.99 -10.42
CA LEU A 202 7.88 9.01 -9.95
C LEU A 202 9.33 8.68 -10.34
N PHE A 203 9.73 7.42 -10.17
CA PHE A 203 11.07 6.95 -10.52
C PHE A 203 11.35 7.15 -12.02
N PHE A 204 10.42 6.76 -12.88
CA PHE A 204 10.56 6.97 -14.32
C PHE A 204 10.57 8.46 -14.69
N ARG A 205 9.73 9.29 -14.05
CA ARG A 205 9.73 10.74 -14.27
C ARG A 205 11.09 11.35 -13.95
N ILE A 206 11.66 11.05 -12.79
CA ILE A 206 12.99 11.53 -12.39
C ILE A 206 14.06 11.08 -13.39
N LYS A 207 14.01 9.81 -13.81
CA LYS A 207 14.93 9.26 -14.81
C LYS A 207 14.83 10.00 -16.16
N THR A 208 13.62 10.30 -16.63
CA THR A 208 13.41 11.03 -17.87
C THR A 208 13.85 12.50 -17.76
N GLU A 209 13.57 13.16 -16.64
CA GLU A 209 14.00 14.55 -16.40
C GLU A 209 15.54 14.66 -16.38
N LYS A 210 16.23 13.68 -15.78
CA LYS A 210 17.71 13.60 -15.81
C LYS A 210 18.27 13.44 -17.23
N ILE A 211 17.68 12.56 -18.04
CA ILE A 211 18.11 12.39 -19.45
C ILE A 211 17.86 13.69 -20.25
N ARG A 212 16.75 14.38 -19.98
CA ARG A 212 16.42 15.65 -20.64
C ARG A 212 17.38 16.77 -20.25
N SER A 213 17.77 16.86 -18.98
CA SER A 213 18.74 17.87 -18.52
C SER A 213 20.12 17.63 -19.11
N GLU A 214 20.60 16.38 -19.16
CA GLU A 214 21.87 16.01 -19.81
C GLU A 214 21.90 16.34 -21.31
N ARG A 215 20.80 16.09 -22.04
CA ARG A 215 20.68 16.48 -23.46
C ARG A 215 20.70 18.00 -23.64
N SER A 216 20.08 18.76 -22.73
CA SER A 216 20.08 20.22 -22.77
C SER A 216 21.48 20.80 -22.52
N LEU A 217 22.24 20.20 -21.60
CA LEU A 217 23.64 20.56 -21.33
C LEU A 217 24.54 20.28 -22.54
N ARG A 218 24.42 19.09 -23.15
CA ARG A 218 25.19 18.75 -24.36
C ARG A 218 24.91 19.72 -25.52
N ARG A 219 23.65 20.11 -25.75
CA ARG A 219 23.30 21.09 -26.79
C ARG A 219 23.94 22.47 -26.55
N ARG A 220 24.00 22.91 -25.29
CA ARG A 220 24.68 24.17 -24.93
C ARG A 220 26.19 24.06 -25.16
N SER A 221 26.83 22.98 -24.72
CA SER A 221 28.26 22.76 -24.95
C SER A 221 28.61 22.70 -26.44
N SER A 222 27.77 22.08 -27.28
CA SER A 222 28.00 22.10 -28.74
C SER A 222 27.88 23.49 -29.35
N SER A 223 26.94 24.33 -28.88
CA SER A 223 26.77 25.71 -29.40
C SER A 223 27.94 26.64 -29.04
N LEU A 224 28.55 26.45 -27.87
CA LEU A 224 29.76 27.18 -27.45
C LEU A 224 30.94 26.85 -28.36
N ASN A 225 31.16 25.56 -28.65
CA ASN A 225 32.24 25.13 -29.56
C ASN A 225 32.07 25.68 -30.99
N THR A 226 30.83 25.77 -31.51
CA THR A 226 30.58 26.38 -32.82
C THR A 226 30.86 27.88 -32.83
N SER A 227 30.56 28.57 -31.73
CA SER A 227 30.84 30.01 -31.59
C SER A 227 32.33 30.30 -31.57
N ASP A 228 33.13 29.51 -30.83
CA ASP A 228 34.59 29.64 -30.82
C ASP A 228 35.23 29.30 -32.18
N GLN A 229 34.71 28.29 -32.88
CA GLN A 229 35.16 27.98 -34.25
C GLN A 229 34.86 29.12 -35.23
N ASN A 230 33.69 29.75 -35.13
CA ASN A 230 33.34 30.89 -35.98
C ASN A 230 34.22 32.10 -35.66
N LEU A 231 34.50 32.40 -34.38
CA LEU A 231 35.43 33.47 -33.99
C LEU A 231 36.85 33.25 -34.53
N ARG A 232 37.34 32.01 -34.51
CA ARG A 232 38.64 31.66 -35.12
C ARG A 232 38.63 31.81 -36.64
N ARG A 233 37.54 31.43 -37.31
CA ARG A 233 37.39 31.64 -38.78
C ARG A 233 37.33 33.12 -39.14
N SER A 234 36.63 33.96 -38.37
CA SER A 234 36.60 35.41 -38.57
C SER A 234 37.99 36.05 -38.40
N SER A 235 38.76 35.60 -37.40
CA SER A 235 40.15 36.04 -37.19
C SER A 235 41.06 35.65 -38.36
N SER A 236 40.94 34.42 -38.88
CA SER A 236 41.72 33.95 -40.04
C SER A 236 41.32 34.63 -41.35
N ALA A 237 40.02 34.91 -41.56
CA ALA A 237 39.53 35.66 -42.71
C ALA A 237 40.06 37.11 -42.73
N ASN A 238 40.17 37.76 -41.57
CA ASN A 238 40.78 39.10 -41.46
C ASN A 238 42.29 39.10 -41.70
N GLN A 239 43.01 38.01 -41.38
CA GLN A 239 44.42 37.85 -41.76
C GLN A 239 44.59 37.65 -43.27
N SER A 240 43.67 36.93 -43.92
CA SER A 240 43.66 36.74 -45.38
C SER A 240 43.26 38.01 -46.14
N LEU A 241 42.32 38.82 -45.63
CA LEU A 241 41.98 40.11 -46.24
C LEU A 241 43.14 41.12 -46.16
N LYS A 242 43.97 41.05 -45.12
CA LYS A 242 45.22 41.84 -45.04
C LYS A 242 46.27 41.44 -46.09
N SER A 243 46.25 40.21 -46.60
CA SER A 243 47.16 39.78 -47.68
C SER A 243 46.55 39.98 -49.08
N LEU A 244 45.22 40.00 -49.23
CA LEU A 244 44.54 40.32 -50.48
C LEU A 244 44.46 41.83 -50.79
N ASN A 245 44.51 42.71 -49.79
CA ASN A 245 44.63 44.15 -50.02
C ASN A 245 46.01 44.59 -50.56
N ARG A 246 46.91 43.63 -50.85
CA ARG A 246 48.15 43.83 -51.62
C ARG A 246 48.07 43.34 -53.08
N ARG A 247 46.94 42.77 -53.51
CA ARG A 247 46.86 42.09 -54.82
C ARG A 247 45.62 42.41 -55.67
N SER A 248 44.86 43.45 -55.35
CA SER A 248 43.72 43.89 -56.16
C SER A 248 43.85 45.35 -56.63
N MET A 249 44.93 45.66 -57.32
CA MET A 249 44.88 46.54 -58.50
C MET A 249 44.99 45.60 -59.69
N PHE A 250 43.87 45.20 -60.28
CA PHE A 250 43.69 44.94 -61.72
C PHE A 250 42.42 44.10 -61.95
N MET A 251 41.58 44.65 -62.82
CA MET A 251 40.49 44.03 -63.57
C MET A 251 39.21 43.67 -62.84
N SER A 252 38.03 43.70 -63.46
CA SER A 252 37.44 44.38 -64.62
C SER A 252 36.12 43.64 -64.84
N GLN A 253 35.02 44.40 -64.93
CA GLN A 253 33.75 44.06 -65.58
C GLN A 253 32.94 42.85 -65.10
N ALA A 254 31.78 43.19 -64.52
CA ALA A 254 30.64 42.33 -64.32
C ALA A 254 29.68 42.40 -65.52
N PRO A 255 29.04 41.27 -65.90
CA PRO A 255 27.74 41.31 -66.57
C PRO A 255 26.60 40.93 -65.61
N ALA A 256 25.50 41.65 -65.78
CA ALA A 256 24.24 41.49 -65.07
C ALA A 256 23.40 40.32 -65.61
N ALA A 257 22.81 39.53 -64.72
CA ALA A 257 21.72 38.59 -64.98
C ALA A 257 21.20 38.07 -63.64
N LEU A 258 19.93 37.76 -63.38
CA LEU A 258 18.62 38.03 -63.99
C LEU A 258 17.64 37.58 -62.88
N ASN A 259 16.61 38.37 -62.59
CA ASN A 259 15.57 38.07 -61.60
C ASN A 259 14.88 36.72 -61.85
N GLN A 260 14.73 35.87 -60.82
CA GLN A 260 13.61 34.93 -60.72
C GLN A 260 13.12 34.82 -59.26
N THR A 261 11.83 35.17 -59.10
CA THR A 261 10.98 35.08 -57.90
C THR A 261 10.38 33.68 -57.71
N PRO A 262 9.77 33.38 -56.54
CA PRO A 262 9.59 32.01 -56.04
C PRO A 262 8.30 31.32 -56.50
N ILE A 263 8.36 29.99 -56.64
CA ILE A 263 7.20 29.11 -56.80
C ILE A 263 6.73 28.66 -55.40
N LYS A 264 5.51 29.03 -55.03
CA LYS A 264 4.72 28.41 -53.95
C LYS A 264 4.00 27.18 -54.51
N ILE A 265 4.10 26.04 -53.81
CA ILE A 265 3.16 24.92 -53.98
C ILE A 265 2.51 24.69 -52.62
N THR A 266 1.20 24.84 -52.59
CA THR A 266 0.27 24.40 -51.56
C THR A 266 -0.30 23.05 -51.99
N GLU A 267 -0.32 22.08 -51.07
CA GLU A 267 -1.42 21.14 -50.84
C GLU A 267 -1.33 20.65 -49.39
#